data_AF-F3FSL4-F1
#
_entry.id   AF-F3FSL4-F1
#
_cell.length_a   1.000
_cell.length_b   1.000
_cell.length_c   1.000
_cell.angle_alpha   90.00
_cell.angle_beta   90.00
_cell.angle_gamma   90.00
#
_symmetry.space_group_name_H-M   'P 1'
#
loop_
_entity.id
_entity.type
_entity.pdbx_description
1 polymer ?
#
loop_
_entity_poly.entity_id
_entity_poly.type
_entity_poly.pdbx_seq_one_letter_code
_entity_poly.pdbx_strand_id
1 'polypeptide(L)'
;MISDHVTVELILEEIRLLMRGQSADLLPAQPYRDFVAQTLASPSSAHEAYFARRLADVDSPTAPFDLLEVQGDGNDVKRPNWH
;
A
#
# COMPACT_ATOMS: atom_id res chain seq x y z
N MET A 1 -3.09 -5.63 5.00
CA MET A 1 -1.78 -5.38 5.67
C MET A 1 -1.66 -3.88 5.83
N ILE A 2 -1.39 -3.35 7.05
CA ILE A 2 -1.50 -1.90 7.34
C ILE A 2 -0.12 -1.24 7.56
N SER A 3 0.99 -1.99 7.49
CA SER A 3 2.33 -1.46 7.80
C SER A 3 3.37 -1.89 6.77
N ASP A 4 4.16 -0.92 6.29
CA ASP A 4 5.35 -1.10 5.45
C ASP A 4 6.64 -0.98 6.30
N HIS A 5 7.80 -1.26 5.69
CA HIS A 5 9.09 -1.24 6.40
C HIS A 5 9.44 0.15 6.98
N VAL A 6 9.05 1.22 6.29
CA VAL A 6 9.27 2.62 6.72
C VAL A 6 8.48 2.91 8.00
N THR A 7 7.22 2.48 8.03
CA THR A 7 6.34 2.63 9.20
C THR A 7 6.90 1.95 10.44
N VAL A 8 7.50 0.76 10.28
CA VAL A 8 8.13 0.02 11.39
C VAL A 8 9.36 0.76 11.93
N GLU A 9 10.22 1.30 11.07
CA GLU A 9 11.40 2.06 11.50
C GLU A 9 11.04 3.29 12.32
N LEU A 10 10.03 4.04 11.88
CA LEU A 10 9.52 5.22 12.59
C LEU A 10 9.03 4.86 14.00
N ILE A 11 8.20 3.82 14.12
CA ILE A 11 7.68 3.34 15.41
C ILE A 11 8.81 2.92 16.34
N LEU A 12 9.83 2.23 15.83
CA LEU A 12 10.98 1.82 16.64
C LEU A 12 11.78 3.01 17.15
N GLU A 13 11.89 4.08 16.37
CA GLU A 13 12.58 5.29 16.81
C GLU A 13 11.80 6.05 17.88
N GLU A 14 10.48 6.17 17.73
CA GLU A 14 9.59 6.75 18.75
C GLU A 14 9.68 5.98 20.06
N ILE A 15 9.68 4.63 20.01
CA ILE A 15 9.87 3.77 21.19
C ILE A 15 11.20 4.06 21.87
N ARG A 16 12.30 4.21 21.11
CA ARG A 16 13.62 4.53 21.69
C ARG A 16 13.63 5.88 22.40
N LEU A 17 13.00 6.91 21.83
CA LEU A 17 12.90 8.23 22.44
C LEU A 17 12.11 8.18 23.74
N LEU A 18 10.98 7.46 23.74
CA LEU A 18 10.16 7.24 24.94
C LEU A 18 10.94 6.50 26.04
N MET A 19 11.66 5.43 25.69
CA MET A 19 12.47 4.67 26.64
C MET A 19 13.62 5.49 27.26
N ARG A 20 14.10 6.53 26.56
CA ARG A 20 15.14 7.45 27.07
C ARG A 20 14.58 8.64 27.84
N GLY A 21 13.26 8.75 27.99
CA GLY A 21 12.61 9.90 28.63
C GLY A 21 12.65 11.17 27.76
N GLN A 22 12.91 11.04 26.46
CA GLN A 22 13.04 12.15 25.50
C GLN A 22 11.73 12.39 24.74
N SER A 23 10.59 12.28 25.41
CA SER A 23 9.28 12.42 24.76
C SER A 23 9.04 13.80 24.12
N ALA A 24 9.77 14.83 24.56
CA ALA A 24 9.72 16.17 23.97
C ALA A 24 10.30 16.22 22.54
N ASP A 25 11.10 15.24 22.15
CA ASP A 25 11.72 15.15 20.82
C ASP A 25 10.81 14.41 19.81
N LEU A 26 9.63 13.93 20.23
CA LEU A 26 8.67 13.25 19.35
C LEU A 26 8.02 14.23 18.39
N LEU A 27 7.98 13.85 17.11
CA LEU A 27 7.20 14.57 16.11
C LEU A 27 5.69 14.34 16.33
N PRO A 28 4.83 15.32 16.00
CA PRO A 28 3.40 15.13 16.05
C PRO A 28 2.94 14.08 15.04
N ALA A 29 2.17 13.10 15.51
CA ALA A 29 1.62 12.05 14.67
C ALA A 29 0.79 12.66 13.52
N GLN A 30 1.18 12.34 12.29
CA GLN A 30 0.45 12.78 11.10
C GLN A 30 -0.75 11.83 10.86
N PRO A 31 -1.97 12.35 10.69
CA PRO A 31 -3.12 11.51 10.39
C PRO A 31 -2.94 10.77 9.06
N TYR A 32 -3.06 9.44 9.08
CA TYR A 32 -2.93 8.63 7.86
C TYR A 32 -3.90 9.04 6.74
N ARG A 33 -5.07 9.60 7.09
CA ARG A 33 -6.04 10.15 6.12
C ARG A 33 -5.45 11.26 5.23
N ASP A 34 -4.46 12.00 5.70
CA ASP A 34 -3.87 13.11 4.95
C ASP A 34 -2.93 12.56 3.86
N PHE A 35 -2.22 11.46 4.15
CA PHE A 35 -1.48 10.68 3.15
C PHE A 35 -2.41 10.06 2.09
N VAL A 36 -3.55 9.49 2.53
CA VAL A 36 -4.57 8.96 1.61
C VAL A 36 -5.12 10.07 0.71
N ALA A 37 -5.43 11.24 1.28
CA ALA A 37 -5.91 12.39 0.52
C ALA A 37 -4.89 12.87 -0.52
N GLN A 38 -3.60 12.95 -0.17
CA GLN A 38 -2.54 13.30 -1.11
C GLN A 38 -2.40 12.28 -2.25
N THR A 39 -2.51 10.99 -1.92
CA THR A 39 -2.46 9.91 -2.92
C THR A 39 -3.62 10.01 -3.91
N LEU A 40 -4.83 10.31 -3.42
CA LEU A 40 -6.02 10.50 -4.26
C LEU A 40 -6.00 11.80 -5.08
N ALA A 41 -5.30 12.82 -4.61
CA ALA A 41 -5.17 14.10 -5.32
C ALA A 41 -4.17 14.03 -6.50
N SER A 42 -3.33 12.99 -6.57
CA SER A 42 -2.39 12.79 -7.68
C SER A 42 -3.09 12.23 -8.92
N PRO A 43 -2.83 12.77 -10.14
CA PRO A 43 -3.42 12.25 -11.36
C PRO A 43 -2.97 10.81 -11.64
N SER A 44 -3.92 9.88 -11.78
CA SER A 44 -3.62 8.47 -12.11
C SER A 44 -3.02 8.31 -13.51
N SER A 45 -3.36 9.20 -14.44
CA SER A 45 -2.98 9.13 -15.86
C SER A 45 -1.46 9.16 -16.09
N ALA A 46 -0.71 9.90 -15.29
CA ALA A 46 0.75 9.94 -15.37
C ALA A 46 1.38 8.61 -14.91
N HIS A 47 0.80 7.99 -13.88
CA HIS A 47 1.25 6.68 -13.38
C HIS A 47 0.94 5.57 -14.38
N GLU A 48 -0.27 5.55 -14.93
CA GLU A 48 -0.68 4.57 -15.94
C GLU A 48 0.21 4.64 -17.19
N ALA A 49 0.44 5.84 -17.75
CA ALA A 49 1.29 5.99 -18.92
C ALA A 49 2.73 5.53 -18.68
N TYR A 50 3.27 5.81 -17.49
CA TYR A 50 4.60 5.36 -17.08
C TYR A 50 4.69 3.83 -17.01
N PHE A 51 3.77 3.18 -16.28
CA PHE A 51 3.78 1.73 -16.12
C PHE A 51 3.44 0.98 -17.40
N ALA A 52 2.49 1.47 -18.19
CA ALA A 52 2.17 0.92 -19.51
C ALA A 52 3.39 0.92 -20.44
N ARG A 53 4.16 2.03 -20.46
CA ARG A 53 5.41 2.08 -21.22
C ARG A 53 6.48 1.13 -20.67
N ARG A 54 6.61 1.03 -19.35
CA ARG A 54 7.65 0.20 -18.70
C ARG A 54 7.38 -1.30 -18.78
N LEU A 55 6.13 -1.69 -18.87
CA LEU A 55 5.69 -3.10 -18.91
C LEU A 55 5.28 -3.54 -20.33
N ALA A 56 5.45 -2.69 -21.35
CA ALA A 56 5.06 -2.99 -22.73
C ALA A 56 5.73 -4.25 -23.30
N ASP A 57 6.96 -4.52 -22.86
CA ASP A 57 7.78 -5.64 -23.34
C ASP A 57 7.78 -6.83 -22.34
N VAL A 58 6.86 -6.83 -21.37
CA VAL A 58 6.74 -7.93 -20.38
C VAL A 58 5.74 -8.95 -20.91
N ASP A 59 6.26 -10.00 -21.54
CA ASP A 59 5.46 -11.02 -22.26
C ASP A 59 4.74 -12.04 -21.36
N SER A 60 5.12 -12.17 -20.09
CA SER A 60 4.51 -13.12 -19.15
C SER A 60 4.44 -12.53 -17.75
N PRO A 61 3.29 -12.60 -17.05
CA PRO A 61 3.25 -12.31 -15.63
C PRO A 61 4.19 -13.29 -14.93
N THR A 62 5.13 -12.80 -14.12
CA THR A 62 5.88 -13.65 -13.19
C THR A 62 4.94 -14.10 -12.06
N ALA A 63 4.05 -15.03 -12.37
CA ALA A 63 3.18 -15.67 -11.41
C ALA A 63 4.06 -16.44 -10.42
N PRO A 64 3.91 -16.24 -9.10
CA PRO A 64 4.53 -17.13 -8.12
C PRO A 64 4.02 -18.55 -8.38
N PHE A 65 4.93 -19.50 -8.56
CA PHE A 65 4.64 -20.93 -8.74
C PHE A 65 3.94 -21.34 -10.06
N ASP A 66 4.03 -20.53 -11.13
CA ASP A 66 3.35 -20.81 -12.43
C ASP A 66 1.82 -20.97 -12.32
N LEU A 67 1.21 -20.52 -11.21
CA LEU A 67 -0.23 -20.51 -11.01
C LEU A 67 -0.82 -19.23 -11.61
N LEU A 68 -1.10 -19.26 -12.91
CA LEU A 68 -2.02 -18.32 -13.56
C LEU A 68 -3.48 -18.69 -13.20
N GLU A 69 -3.84 -18.55 -11.93
CA GLU A 69 -5.25 -18.54 -11.53
C GLU A 69 -5.85 -17.23 -12.04
N VAL A 70 -6.43 -17.26 -13.24
CA VAL A 70 -7.36 -16.25 -13.73
C VAL A 70 -8.62 -16.33 -12.85
N GLN A 71 -8.58 -15.69 -11.67
CA GLN A 71 -9.81 -15.22 -11.02
C GLN A 71 -10.15 -13.90 -11.71
N GLY A 72 -10.96 -13.94 -12.76
CA GLY A 72 -12.42 -14.01 -12.63
C GLY A 72 -12.93 -12.62 -12.95
N ASP A 73 -13.65 -12.47 -14.06
CA ASP A 73 -14.33 -11.23 -14.38
C ASP A 73 -15.25 -10.88 -13.19
N GLY A 74 -15.02 -9.72 -12.57
CA GLY A 74 -15.65 -9.33 -11.30
C GLY A 74 -17.15 -9.02 -11.39
N ASN A 75 -17.93 -9.87 -12.06
CA ASN A 75 -19.34 -9.63 -12.37
C ASN A 75 -20.33 -10.61 -11.72
N ASP A 76 -19.89 -11.62 -10.97
CA ASP A 76 -20.81 -12.47 -10.18
C ASP A 76 -20.41 -12.57 -8.71
N VAL A 77 -20.39 -11.42 -8.02
CA VAL A 77 -20.47 -11.41 -6.55
C VAL A 77 -21.94 -11.58 -6.16
N LYS A 78 -22.45 -12.81 -6.26
CA LYS A 78 -23.63 -13.19 -5.49
C LYS A 78 -23.22 -13.29 -4.02
N ARG A 79 -23.75 -12.35 -3.23
CA ARG A 79 -23.66 -12.32 -1.77
C ARG A 79 -24.11 -13.67 -1.19
N PRO A 80 -23.37 -14.29 -0.27
CA PRO A 80 -23.88 -15.45 0.43
C PRO A 80 -24.84 -14.96 1.52
N ASN A 81 -26.06 -15.51 1.51
CA ASN A 81 -27.02 -15.36 2.59
C ASN A 81 -26.53 -16.14 3.81
N TRP A 82 -26.24 -15.45 4.90
CA TRP A 82 -26.06 -16.07 6.21
C TRP A 82 -27.42 -16.22 6.90
N HIS A 83 -27.83 -17.47 7.12
CA HIS A 83 -28.67 -17.90 8.23
C HIS A 83 -28.03 -19.14 8.86
#